data_AF-A0A1V0GY55-F1
#
_entry.id   AF-A0A1V0GY55-F1
#
_cell.length_a   1.000
_cell.length_b   1.000
_cell.length_c   1.000
_cell.angle_alpha   90.00
_cell.angle_beta   90.00
_cell.angle_gamma   90.00
#
_symmetry.space_group_name_H-M   'P 1'
#
loop_
_entity.id
_entity.type
_entity.pdbx_description
1 polymer ?
#
loop_
_entity_poly.entity_id
_entity_poly.type
_entity_poly.pdbx_seq_one_letter_code
_entity_poly.pdbx_strand_id
1 'polypeptide(L)'
;MFSSEAVASAWNVQFAGKPALIINRSDGYLSGSIFDKRFLAHRVVWAMKYGEWPKDQIDHINGNRSDNRISNLRDVPNIENGKNLGLPSNNTSGVRGVYFSTLRKKWVVQIGSHEKRKTIGSFHDFEDAVAARRKAEKQFGYHSNHGSVRERFPKTTQSASAQQGDW
;
A
#
# COMPACT_ATOMS: atom_id res chain seq x y z
N MET A 1 16.81 -7.81 22.78
CA MET A 1 16.69 -7.52 24.23
C MET A 1 17.95 -6.77 24.63
N PHE A 2 17.88 -5.80 25.53
CA PHE A 2 19.08 -5.11 26.01
C PHE A 2 19.96 -6.07 26.82
N SER A 3 21.28 -5.90 26.73
CA SER A 3 22.25 -6.70 27.47
C SER A 3 22.44 -6.26 28.93
N SER A 4 22.04 -5.04 29.27
CA SER A 4 22.06 -4.52 30.65
C SER A 4 21.13 -3.31 30.82
N GLU A 5 20.83 -2.95 32.07
CA GLU A 5 20.05 -1.74 32.41
C GLU A 5 20.70 -0.44 31.96
N ALA A 6 22.04 -0.36 32.01
CA ALA A 6 22.78 0.80 31.53
C ALA A 6 22.56 1.02 30.03
N VAL A 7 22.57 -0.07 29.23
CA VAL A 7 22.29 0.00 27.79
C VAL A 7 20.84 0.40 27.52
N ALA A 8 19.89 -0.14 28.29
CA ALA A 8 18.48 0.25 28.19
C ALA A 8 18.27 1.74 28.51
N SER A 9 18.95 2.24 29.54
CA SER A 9 18.85 3.64 29.97
C SER A 9 19.42 4.60 28.93
N ALA A 10 20.61 4.30 28.38
CA ALA A 10 21.20 5.08 27.30
C ALA A 10 20.30 5.12 26.06
N TRP A 11 19.70 3.97 25.70
CA TRP A 11 18.74 3.90 24.60
C TRP A 11 17.51 4.78 24.86
N ASN A 12 16.94 4.73 26.06
CA ASN A 12 15.78 5.55 26.44
C ASN A 12 16.09 7.05 26.35
N VAL A 13 17.26 7.50 26.82
CA VAL A 13 17.69 8.91 26.68
C VAL A 13 17.70 9.34 25.21
N GLN A 14 18.12 8.46 24.31
CA GLN A 14 18.23 8.78 22.90
C GLN A 14 16.88 8.78 22.18
N PHE A 15 15.98 7.84 22.51
CA PHE A 15 14.81 7.53 21.67
C PHE A 15 13.45 7.80 22.32
N ALA A 16 13.36 7.86 23.66
CA ALA A 16 12.08 8.05 24.33
C ALA A 16 11.43 9.40 23.97
N GLY A 17 10.11 9.39 23.79
CA GLY A 17 9.32 10.59 23.44
C GLY A 17 9.48 11.08 21.99
N LYS A 18 10.34 10.45 21.18
CA LYS A 18 10.52 10.82 19.77
C LYS A 18 9.72 9.89 18.85
N PRO A 19 9.24 10.39 17.68
CA PRO A 19 8.66 9.53 16.66
C PRO A 19 9.62 8.42 16.23
N ALA A 20 9.17 7.17 16.31
CA ALA A 20 9.94 6.00 15.90
C ALA A 20 9.63 5.61 14.44
N LEU A 21 10.54 4.87 13.81
CA LEU A 21 10.32 4.23 12.50
C LEU A 21 9.95 5.21 11.37
N ILE A 22 10.57 6.39 11.35
CA ILE A 22 10.23 7.49 10.42
C ILE A 22 10.95 7.45 9.06
N ILE A 23 11.76 6.43 8.78
CA ILE A 23 12.54 6.36 7.53
C ILE A 23 11.59 6.00 6.38
N ASN A 24 11.40 6.94 5.46
CA ASN A 24 10.62 6.72 4.25
C ASN A 24 11.38 5.84 3.25
N ARG A 25 10.80 4.71 2.90
CA ARG A 25 11.32 3.79 1.89
C ARG A 25 10.91 4.22 0.49
N SER A 26 11.58 3.69 -0.52
CA SER A 26 11.23 3.92 -1.93
C SER A 26 9.82 3.41 -2.31
N ASP A 27 9.27 2.47 -1.53
CA ASP A 27 7.89 2.00 -1.67
C ASP A 27 6.89 2.85 -0.87
N GLY A 28 7.30 3.93 -0.21
CA GLY A 28 6.42 4.84 0.55
C GLY A 28 6.07 4.36 1.95
N TYR A 29 6.55 3.19 2.39
CA TYR A 29 6.36 2.75 3.77
C TYR A 29 7.37 3.43 4.69
N LEU A 30 6.90 3.83 5.87
CA LEU A 30 7.76 4.24 6.97
C LEU A 30 8.37 3.00 7.66
N SER A 31 9.64 3.09 8.03
CA SER A 31 10.41 1.98 8.61
C SER A 31 11.53 2.47 9.53
N GLY A 32 12.14 1.53 10.23
CA GLY A 32 13.35 1.77 11.03
C GLY A 32 13.86 0.48 11.66
N SER A 33 14.92 0.57 12.44
CA SER A 33 15.52 -0.58 13.11
C SER A 33 15.32 -0.50 14.62
N ILE A 34 14.99 -1.63 15.23
CA ILE A 34 14.92 -1.82 16.69
C ILE A 34 15.72 -3.09 17.00
N PHE A 35 16.73 -2.99 17.87
CA PHE A 35 17.66 -4.09 18.17
C PHE A 35 18.24 -4.77 16.91
N ASP A 36 18.76 -3.95 15.98
CA ASP A 36 19.33 -4.38 14.69
C ASP A 36 18.38 -5.12 13.74
N LYS A 37 17.09 -5.18 14.09
CA LYS A 37 16.04 -5.74 13.24
C LYS A 37 15.23 -4.63 12.61
N ARG A 38 15.01 -4.72 11.30
CA ARG A 38 14.18 -3.77 10.55
C ARG A 38 12.70 -4.06 10.75
N PHE A 39 11.93 -3.01 11.00
CA PHE A 39 10.49 -3.05 11.16
C PHE A 39 9.80 -2.02 10.26
N LEU A 40 8.59 -2.36 9.81
CA LEU A 40 7.67 -1.43 9.15
C LEU A 40 6.80 -0.76 10.21
N ALA A 41 6.66 0.56 10.13
CA ALA A 41 5.95 1.35 11.13
C ALA A 41 4.51 0.87 11.34
N HIS A 42 3.74 0.68 10.25
CA HIS A 42 2.34 0.23 10.34
C HIS A 42 2.18 -1.14 11.03
N ARG A 43 3.14 -2.07 10.89
CA ARG A 43 3.06 -3.39 11.55
C ARG A 43 3.33 -3.27 13.04
N VAL A 44 4.25 -2.38 13.43
CA VAL A 44 4.54 -2.11 14.84
C VAL A 44 3.37 -1.39 15.50
N VAL A 45 2.79 -0.39 14.83
CA VAL A 45 1.58 0.31 15.30
C VAL A 45 0.43 -0.68 15.51
N TRP A 46 0.20 -1.60 14.58
CA TRP A 46 -0.78 -2.68 14.75
C TRP A 46 -0.50 -3.54 16.00
N ALA A 47 0.74 -4.03 16.14
CA ALA A 47 1.12 -4.87 17.27
C ALA A 47 1.01 -4.16 18.63
N MET A 48 1.31 -2.87 18.68
CA MET A 48 1.13 -2.06 19.89
C MET A 48 -0.35 -1.87 20.25
N LYS A 49 -1.22 -1.69 19.25
CA LYS A 49 -2.65 -1.46 19.48
C LYS A 49 -3.39 -2.74 19.90
N TYR A 50 -3.09 -3.86 19.26
CA TYR A 50 -3.84 -5.11 19.42
C TYR A 50 -3.12 -6.18 20.25
N GLY A 51 -1.85 -5.96 20.61
CA GLY A 51 -1.06 -6.92 21.38
C GLY A 51 -0.56 -8.13 20.58
N GLU A 52 -0.86 -8.20 19.28
CA GLU A 52 -0.45 -9.27 18.38
C GLU A 52 0.04 -8.73 17.03
N TRP A 53 0.97 -9.44 16.40
CA TRP A 53 1.37 -9.11 15.03
C TRP A 53 0.25 -9.41 14.04
N PRO A 54 0.10 -8.63 12.96
CA PRO A 54 -0.93 -8.89 11.96
C PRO A 54 -0.68 -10.24 11.28
N LYS A 55 -1.77 -10.96 11.04
CA LYS A 55 -1.78 -12.32 10.49
C LYS A 55 -1.36 -12.30 9.02
N ASP A 56 -1.83 -11.30 8.28
CA ASP A 56 -1.58 -11.15 6.85
C ASP A 56 -0.88 -9.81 6.54
N GLN A 57 -1.44 -9.05 5.59
CA GLN A 57 -0.94 -7.78 5.10
C GLN A 57 -1.74 -6.65 5.73
N ILE A 58 -1.04 -5.62 6.21
CA ILE A 58 -1.69 -4.38 6.60
C ILE A 58 -1.96 -3.56 5.34
N ASP A 59 -3.23 -3.40 5.01
CA ASP A 59 -3.69 -2.51 3.95
C ASP A 59 -4.03 -1.14 4.53
N HIS A 60 -3.55 -0.10 3.84
CA HIS A 60 -3.88 1.29 4.11
C HIS A 60 -5.16 1.62 3.33
N ILE A 61 -6.26 1.87 4.04
CA ILE A 61 -7.59 2.07 3.44
C ILE A 61 -7.55 3.20 2.41
N ASN A 62 -6.92 4.32 2.74
CA ASN A 62 -6.75 5.46 1.84
C ASN A 62 -5.66 5.27 0.77
N GLY A 63 -4.89 4.17 0.80
CA GLY A 63 -3.79 3.89 -0.11
C GLY A 63 -2.49 4.67 0.16
N ASN A 64 -2.48 5.56 1.17
CA ASN A 64 -1.30 6.29 1.61
C ASN A 64 -0.51 5.47 2.64
N ARG A 65 0.69 5.02 2.24
CA ARG A 65 1.55 4.11 3.01
C ARG A 65 2.26 4.75 4.21
N SER A 66 2.27 6.08 4.30
CA SER A 66 2.84 6.80 5.44
C SER A 66 1.81 7.15 6.53
N ASP A 67 0.52 7.09 6.21
CA ASP A 67 -0.57 7.35 7.16
C ASP A 67 -0.86 6.11 8.00
N ASN A 68 -0.14 5.98 9.11
CA ASN A 68 -0.20 4.80 9.99
C ASN A 68 -1.24 4.91 11.11
N ARG A 69 -2.17 5.86 11.04
CA ARG A 69 -3.26 5.96 12.04
C ARG A 69 -4.04 4.66 12.07
N ILE A 70 -4.36 4.15 13.26
CA ILE A 70 -5.04 2.84 13.40
C ILE A 70 -6.35 2.78 12.60
N SER A 71 -7.10 3.89 12.53
CA SER A 71 -8.35 3.98 11.75
C SER A 71 -8.17 3.84 10.24
N ASN A 72 -6.94 4.00 9.73
CA ASN A 72 -6.58 3.83 8.32
C ASN A 72 -5.97 2.44 8.02
N LEU A 73 -5.74 1.59 9.04
CA LEU A 73 -5.10 0.29 8.88
C LEU A 73 -6.11 -0.85 9.03
N ARG A 74 -5.95 -1.89 8.21
CA ARG A 74 -6.68 -3.16 8.35
C ARG A 74 -5.78 -4.35 8.02
N ASP A 75 -5.86 -5.41 8.81
CA ASP A 75 -5.23 -6.70 8.50
C ASP A 75 -6.11 -7.46 7.51
N VAL A 76 -5.59 -7.69 6.30
CA VAL A 76 -6.34 -8.30 5.20
C VAL A 76 -5.51 -9.32 4.45
N PRO A 77 -6.14 -10.38 3.92
CA PRO A 77 -5.48 -11.32 3.02
C PRO A 77 -4.93 -10.60 1.78
N ASN A 78 -3.86 -11.16 1.19
CA ASN A 78 -3.22 -10.61 -0.01
C ASN A 78 -4.21 -10.38 -1.18
N ILE A 79 -5.22 -11.24 -1.30
CA ILE A 79 -6.26 -11.12 -2.34
C ILE A 79 -7.09 -9.85 -2.17
N GLU A 80 -7.48 -9.52 -0.93
CA GLU A 80 -8.26 -8.32 -0.62
C GLU A 80 -7.41 -7.05 -0.72
N ASN A 81 -6.17 -7.08 -0.25
CA ASN A 81 -5.20 -5.99 -0.51
C ASN A 81 -5.04 -5.72 -2.02
N GLY A 82 -5.03 -6.79 -2.82
CA GLY A 82 -5.00 -6.74 -4.28
C GLY A 82 -6.12 -5.91 -4.91
N LYS A 83 -7.29 -5.85 -4.25
CA LYS A 83 -8.45 -5.06 -4.69
C LYS A 83 -8.34 -3.57 -4.37
N ASN A 84 -7.36 -3.15 -3.58
CA ASN A 84 -7.09 -1.75 -3.29
C ASN A 84 -5.87 -1.20 -4.05
N LEU A 85 -5.21 -1.99 -4.91
CA LEU A 85 -3.98 -1.56 -5.59
C LEU A 85 -4.16 -0.36 -6.52
N GLY A 86 -3.20 0.56 -6.50
CA GLY A 86 -3.13 1.68 -7.44
C GLY A 86 -2.75 1.25 -8.87
N LEU A 87 -2.66 2.24 -9.76
CA LEU A 87 -2.26 2.06 -11.16
C LEU A 87 -0.77 1.64 -11.24
N PRO A 88 -0.42 0.56 -11.96
CA PRO A 88 0.97 0.19 -12.21
C PRO A 88 1.73 1.28 -12.97
N SER A 89 3.03 1.44 -12.69
CA SER A 89 3.89 2.42 -13.37
C SER A 89 4.10 2.16 -14.85
N ASN A 90 3.91 0.93 -15.30
CA ASN A 90 4.00 0.48 -16.69
C ASN A 90 2.63 0.40 -17.38
N ASN A 91 1.56 0.91 -16.75
CA ASN A 91 0.26 0.99 -17.38
C ASN A 91 0.27 2.11 -18.44
N THR A 92 -0.10 1.77 -19.67
CA THR A 92 -0.09 2.69 -20.81
C THR A 92 -1.48 3.20 -21.19
N SER A 93 -2.54 2.57 -20.68
CA SER A 93 -3.94 2.92 -21.00
C SER A 93 -4.56 3.93 -20.04
N GLY A 94 -3.91 4.22 -18.91
CA GLY A 94 -4.48 4.99 -17.81
C GLY A 94 -5.49 4.20 -16.97
N VAL A 95 -5.86 2.98 -17.35
CA VAL A 95 -6.89 2.17 -16.68
C VAL A 95 -6.38 0.76 -16.41
N ARG A 96 -6.40 0.36 -15.13
CA ARG A 96 -5.91 -0.95 -14.72
C ARG A 96 -6.75 -2.08 -15.33
N GLY A 97 -6.08 -3.04 -15.95
CA GLY A 97 -6.76 -4.20 -16.56
C GLY A 97 -7.41 -3.91 -17.93
N VAL A 98 -7.17 -2.73 -18.51
CA VAL A 98 -7.57 -2.41 -19.89
C VAL A 98 -6.31 -2.20 -20.71
N TYR A 99 -6.18 -2.87 -21.85
CA TYR A 99 -5.03 -2.71 -22.75
C TYR A 99 -5.41 -2.96 -24.20
N PHE A 100 -4.70 -2.33 -25.14
CA PHE A 100 -4.91 -2.56 -26.56
C PHE A 100 -4.15 -3.81 -27.03
N SER A 101 -4.86 -4.77 -27.63
CA SER A 101 -4.25 -5.95 -28.24
C SER A 101 -4.01 -5.68 -29.72
N THR A 102 -2.75 -5.50 -30.11
CA THR A 102 -2.36 -5.26 -31.52
C THR A 102 -2.75 -6.42 -32.43
N LEU A 103 -2.61 -7.66 -31.95
CA LEU A 103 -3.02 -8.87 -32.67
C LEU A 103 -4.52 -8.89 -32.99
N ARG A 104 -5.37 -8.51 -32.02
CA ARG A 104 -6.83 -8.52 -32.17
C ARG A 104 -7.40 -7.20 -32.69
N LYS A 105 -6.58 -6.15 -32.74
CA LYS A 105 -6.98 -4.75 -33.01
C LYS A 105 -8.16 -4.29 -32.13
N LYS A 106 -8.17 -4.69 -30.86
CA LYS A 106 -9.25 -4.45 -29.91
C LYS A 106 -8.71 -4.13 -28.51
N TRP A 107 -9.47 -3.34 -27.76
CA TRP A 107 -9.27 -3.12 -26.33
C TRP A 107 -9.74 -4.34 -25.55
N VAL A 108 -8.82 -4.99 -24.83
CA VAL A 108 -9.11 -6.16 -24.00
C VAL A 108 -9.27 -5.73 -22.55
N VAL A 109 -10.31 -6.25 -21.90
CA VAL A 109 -10.61 -6.00 -20.49
C VAL A 109 -10.38 -7.27 -19.69
N GLN A 110 -9.57 -7.17 -18.65
CA GLN A 110 -9.30 -8.24 -17.69
C GLN A 110 -9.57 -7.78 -16.27
N ILE A 111 -9.98 -8.71 -15.40
CA ILE A 111 -10.13 -8.50 -13.96
C ILE A 111 -9.53 -9.65 -13.17
N GLY A 112 -9.15 -9.41 -11.91
CA GLY A 112 -8.48 -10.39 -11.05
C GLY A 112 -7.00 -10.10 -10.80
N SER A 113 -6.38 -10.94 -9.99
CA SER A 113 -4.95 -10.94 -9.67
C SER A 113 -4.16 -11.77 -10.69
N HIS A 114 -2.82 -11.67 -10.66
CA HIS A 114 -1.93 -12.35 -11.62
C HIS A 114 -2.26 -13.84 -11.81
N GLU A 115 -2.59 -14.55 -10.74
CA GLU A 115 -2.85 -15.99 -10.74
C GLU A 115 -4.26 -16.37 -11.21
N LYS A 116 -5.23 -15.44 -11.14
CA LYS A 116 -6.65 -15.71 -11.43
C LYS A 116 -7.27 -14.59 -12.26
N ARG A 117 -6.62 -14.23 -13.38
CA ARG A 117 -7.16 -13.23 -14.32
C ARG A 117 -8.31 -13.82 -15.13
N LYS A 118 -9.43 -13.11 -15.16
CA LYS A 118 -10.58 -13.37 -16.04
C LYS A 118 -10.66 -12.29 -17.11
N THR A 119 -10.72 -12.69 -18.37
CA THR A 119 -11.06 -11.78 -19.47
C THR A 119 -12.56 -11.50 -19.43
N ILE A 120 -12.94 -10.23 -19.33
CA ILE A 120 -14.34 -9.78 -19.31
C ILE A 120 -14.86 -9.63 -20.74
N GLY A 121 -14.04 -9.12 -21.65
CA GLY A 121 -14.41 -8.92 -23.04
C GLY A 121 -13.34 -8.20 -23.85
N SER A 122 -13.65 -7.97 -25.11
CA SER A 122 -12.84 -7.17 -26.02
C SER A 122 -13.72 -6.23 -26.84
N PHE A 123 -13.33 -4.96 -26.94
CA PHE A 123 -14.13 -3.87 -27.50
C PHE A 123 -13.33 -3.14 -28.60
N HIS A 124 -14.02 -2.49 -29.53
CA HIS A 124 -13.37 -1.64 -30.52
C HIS A 124 -13.03 -0.27 -29.92
N ASP A 125 -13.94 0.26 -29.11
CA ASP A 125 -13.80 1.56 -28.47
C ASP A 125 -13.21 1.45 -27.06
N PHE A 126 -12.38 2.42 -26.71
CA PHE A 126 -11.72 2.49 -25.41
C PHE A 126 -12.74 2.71 -24.29
N GLU A 127 -13.69 3.63 -24.50
CA GLU A 127 -14.71 3.98 -23.49
C GLU A 127 -15.59 2.80 -23.11
N ASP A 128 -15.96 1.96 -24.07
CA ASP A 128 -16.72 0.73 -23.81
C ASP A 128 -15.92 -0.26 -22.95
N ALA A 129 -14.62 -0.39 -23.23
CA ALA A 129 -13.73 -1.22 -22.43
C ALA A 129 -13.61 -0.70 -20.99
N VAL A 130 -13.52 0.62 -20.81
CA VAL A 130 -13.49 1.26 -19.48
C VAL A 130 -14.81 1.09 -18.74
N ALA A 131 -15.95 1.25 -19.42
CA ALA A 131 -17.27 1.02 -18.84
C ALA A 131 -17.44 -0.43 -18.38
N ALA A 132 -17.03 -1.40 -19.21
CA ALA A 132 -17.03 -2.81 -18.86
C ALA A 132 -16.11 -3.12 -17.67
N ARG A 133 -14.94 -2.48 -17.60
CA ARG A 133 -14.00 -2.61 -16.49
C ARG A 133 -14.60 -2.09 -15.17
N ARG A 134 -15.17 -0.88 -15.16
CA ARG A 134 -15.83 -0.27 -13.99
C ARG A 134 -17.01 -1.10 -13.51
N LYS A 135 -17.80 -1.66 -14.42
CA LYS A 135 -18.90 -2.57 -14.08
C LYS A 135 -18.40 -3.84 -13.38
N ALA A 136 -17.33 -4.43 -13.92
CA ALA A 136 -16.71 -5.60 -13.31
C ALA A 136 -16.12 -5.28 -11.92
N GLU A 137 -15.43 -4.15 -11.74
CA GLU A 137 -14.89 -3.73 -10.43
C GLU A 137 -15.97 -3.68 -9.35
N LYS A 138 -17.13 -3.10 -9.66
CA LYS A 138 -18.29 -3.09 -8.75
C LYS A 138 -18.78 -4.49 -8.43
N GLN A 139 -18.92 -5.35 -9.45
CA GLN A 139 -19.40 -6.73 -9.27
C GLN A 139 -18.46 -7.59 -8.41
N PHE A 140 -17.14 -7.40 -8.54
CA PHE A 140 -16.14 -8.17 -7.81
C PHE A 140 -15.70 -7.52 -6.49
N GLY A 141 -16.36 -6.43 -6.07
CA GLY A 141 -16.12 -5.77 -4.78
C GLY A 141 -14.76 -5.07 -4.68
N TYR A 142 -14.29 -4.45 -5.77
CA TYR A 142 -13.06 -3.66 -5.73
C TYR A 142 -13.23 -2.35 -4.96
N HIS A 143 -12.16 -1.90 -4.32
CA HIS A 143 -12.17 -0.64 -3.58
C HIS A 143 -12.25 0.55 -4.54
N SER A 144 -12.85 1.67 -4.12
CA SER A 144 -12.94 2.89 -4.94
C SER A 144 -11.58 3.47 -5.34
N ASN A 145 -10.55 3.24 -4.51
CA ASN A 145 -9.17 3.66 -4.79
C ASN A 145 -8.44 2.73 -5.78
N HIS A 146 -9.07 1.64 -6.23
CA HIS A 146 -8.43 0.71 -7.14
C HIS A 146 -8.10 1.38 -8.48
N GLY A 147 -6.86 1.21 -8.94
CA GLY A 147 -6.40 1.82 -10.18
C GLY A 147 -6.17 3.33 -10.10
N SER A 148 -6.21 3.94 -8.91
CA SER A 148 -5.86 5.35 -8.74
C SER A 148 -4.38 5.59 -9.02
N VAL A 149 -4.07 6.76 -9.59
CA VAL A 149 -2.69 7.25 -9.65
C VAL A 149 -2.27 7.56 -8.22
N ARG A 150 -1.34 6.79 -7.68
CA ARG A 150 -0.73 7.07 -6.39
C ARG A 150 0.47 7.98 -6.64
N GLU A 151 0.61 9.03 -5.85
CA GLU A 151 1.80 9.88 -5.90
C GLU A 151 3.05 9.01 -5.76
N ARG A 152 3.97 9.13 -6.73
CA ARG A 152 5.30 8.56 -6.55
C ARG A 152 5.98 9.47 -5.53
N PHE A 153 6.15 8.98 -4.32
CA PHE A 153 6.94 9.70 -3.33
C PHE A 153 8.31 10.02 -3.97
N PRO A 154 8.69 11.31 -4.07
CA PRO A 154 10.02 11.64 -4.54
C PRO A 154 11.03 10.93 -3.64
N LYS A 155 12.12 10.41 -4.22
CA LYS A 155 13.29 9.98 -3.44
C LYS A 155 13.77 11.21 -2.67
N THR A 156 13.32 11.40 -1.43
CA THR A 156 13.59 12.63 -0.71
C THR A 156 14.98 12.51 -0.09
N THR A 157 15.93 13.26 -0.64
CA THR A 157 16.98 13.89 0.16
C THR A 157 16.29 14.65 1.29
N GLN A 158 16.75 14.44 2.52
CA GLN A 158 16.12 14.92 3.75
C GLN A 158 15.80 16.43 3.73
N SER A 159 14.56 16.77 4.06
CA SER A 159 14.25 17.86 5.00
C SER A 159 12.92 17.51 5.69
N ALA A 160 13.02 17.11 6.96
CA ALA A 160 11.87 16.70 7.77
C ALA A 160 11.30 17.93 8.48
N SER A 161 10.07 18.33 8.14
CA SER A 161 9.18 19.04 9.06
C SER A 161 8.22 18.02 9.68
N ALA A 162 8.38 17.79 10.98
CA ALA A 162 7.51 16.89 11.74
C ALA A 162 6.21 17.63 12.07
N GLN A 163 5.07 17.16 11.54
CA GLN A 163 3.76 17.48 12.12
C GLN A 163 3.46 16.46 13.22
N GLN A 164 3.29 16.97 14.44
CA GLN A 164 2.70 16.25 15.56
C GLN A 164 1.23 15.95 15.24
N GLY A 165 0.87 14.68 15.26
CA GLY A 165 -0.52 14.22 15.17
C GLY A 165 -0.62 12.86 15.83
N ASP A 166 -1.65 12.71 16.66
CA ASP A 166 -1.95 11.50 17.41
C ASP A 166 -2.02 10.25 16.52
N TRP A 167 -1.37 9.18 17.00
CA TRP A 167 -1.24 7.87 16.35
C TRP A 167 -2.56 7.08 16.35
#